data_AF-A0A7U9WQD9-F1
#
_entry.id   AF-A0A7U9WQD9-F1
#
_cell.length_a   1.000
_cell.length_b   1.000
_cell.length_c   1.000
_cell.angle_alpha   90.00
_cell.angle_beta   90.00
_cell.angle_gamma   90.00
#
_symmetry.space_group_name_H-M   'P 1'
#
loop_
_entity.id
_entity.type
_entity.pdbx_description
1 polymer ?
#
loop_
_entity_poly.entity_id
_entity_poly.type
_entity_poly.pdbx_seq_one_letter_code
_entity_poly.pdbx_strand_id
1 'polypeptide(L)'
;MKNTIKEFIEPTNKEKQELWQKAVFVFDTNVLLNLYRYSAKTRKSLLAAFENFKDRVWIPYQVAYEYMRKRCEVIYETVQRYEQFKKEMENFTNKAVETLRLTSSDEEVSELKRYLFKWLDSNKDRNLLVVNADEDEILDKILTIFDGRVGSQIDDKELNAIKEEGEERYKQSIPPGFKDDKKKKNSEDDNNAYGDLIIWKQIIKYAKENGVGIVYVTHDQKEDWWNITKGKTIGPRIELRKEFITETNQEFHMYSMDGFINTYNKMNENQIDKSAIDEVIGLEKADKKNRRYKKRNEGISLSEKIARTEDTIEKIQNRILRRRKIMEDIENKYQKQGIELPENIQFQYDNTKVKREELEEIYEKKLQELNVLKQTLSETEIINLL
;
A
#
# COMPACT_ATOMS: atom_id res chain seq x y z
N MET A 1 -10.12 -26.14 -32.31
CA MET A 1 -9.34 -25.03 -31.71
C MET A 1 -9.92 -24.56 -30.39
N LYS A 2 -11.16 -24.05 -30.32
CA LYS A 2 -11.74 -23.48 -29.07
C LYS A 2 -11.57 -24.34 -27.82
N ASN A 3 -11.88 -25.63 -27.88
CA ASN A 3 -11.75 -26.53 -26.72
C ASN A 3 -10.30 -26.92 -26.41
N THR A 4 -9.40 -26.85 -27.39
CA THR A 4 -7.99 -27.25 -27.27
C THR A 4 -7.12 -26.19 -26.62
N ILE A 5 -7.53 -24.91 -26.71
CA ILE A 5 -6.82 -23.75 -26.16
C ILE A 5 -7.75 -22.88 -25.30
N LYS A 6 -8.67 -23.52 -24.55
CA LYS A 6 -9.70 -22.84 -23.76
C LYS A 6 -9.08 -21.85 -22.77
N GLU A 7 -7.88 -22.13 -22.27
CA GLU A 7 -7.12 -21.26 -21.36
C GLU A 7 -6.70 -19.91 -21.98
N PHE A 8 -6.65 -19.80 -23.31
CA PHE A 8 -6.30 -18.55 -24.02
C PHE A 8 -7.53 -17.69 -24.33
N ILE A 9 -8.72 -18.25 -24.25
CA ILE A 9 -9.96 -17.60 -24.67
C ILE A 9 -10.61 -16.99 -23.44
N GLU A 10 -10.78 -15.66 -23.44
CA GLU A 10 -11.56 -15.01 -22.39
C GLU A 10 -13.02 -15.48 -22.44
N PRO A 11 -13.62 -15.82 -21.29
CA PRO A 11 -15.03 -16.17 -21.23
C PRO A 11 -15.90 -15.06 -21.80
N THR A 12 -16.90 -15.43 -22.59
CA THR A 12 -17.93 -14.53 -23.10
C THR A 12 -18.75 -13.95 -21.95
N ASN A 13 -19.49 -12.87 -22.19
CA ASN A 13 -20.38 -12.29 -21.17
C ASN A 13 -21.40 -13.30 -20.65
N LYS A 14 -21.88 -14.21 -21.51
CA LYS A 14 -22.80 -15.28 -21.13
C LYS A 14 -22.13 -16.29 -20.20
N GLU A 15 -20.93 -16.79 -20.56
CA GLU A 15 -20.16 -17.70 -19.71
C GLU A 15 -19.81 -17.06 -18.36
N LYS A 16 -19.43 -15.77 -18.35
CA LYS A 16 -19.19 -15.02 -17.10
C LYS A 16 -20.45 -14.94 -16.24
N GLN A 17 -21.63 -14.73 -16.84
CA GLN A 17 -22.89 -14.68 -16.13
C GLN A 17 -23.29 -16.07 -15.57
N GLU A 18 -23.12 -17.12 -16.35
CA GLU A 18 -23.36 -18.50 -15.91
C GLU A 18 -22.43 -18.88 -14.75
N LEU A 19 -21.15 -18.52 -14.86
CA LEU A 19 -20.19 -18.71 -13.77
C LEU A 19 -20.58 -17.90 -12.54
N TRP A 20 -20.93 -16.61 -12.68
CA TRP A 20 -21.35 -15.76 -11.57
C TRP A 20 -22.53 -16.33 -10.75
N GLN A 21 -23.46 -16.99 -11.43
CA GLN A 21 -24.65 -17.59 -10.80
C GLN A 21 -24.33 -18.87 -10.01
N LYS A 22 -23.29 -19.62 -10.40
CA LYS A 22 -23.02 -20.97 -9.86
C LYS A 22 -21.72 -21.07 -9.07
N ALA A 23 -20.77 -20.15 -9.30
CA ALA A 23 -19.47 -20.18 -8.68
C ALA A 23 -19.55 -19.92 -7.17
N VAL A 24 -18.52 -20.42 -6.50
CA VAL A 24 -18.15 -20.00 -5.15
C VAL A 24 -17.21 -18.79 -5.26
N PHE A 25 -17.52 -17.75 -4.49
CA PHE A 25 -16.74 -16.53 -4.39
C PHE A 25 -15.68 -16.66 -3.30
N VAL A 26 -14.45 -16.34 -3.69
CA VAL A 26 -13.30 -16.33 -2.80
C VAL A 26 -12.74 -14.91 -2.74
N PHE A 27 -12.80 -14.28 -1.58
CA PHE A 27 -12.27 -12.93 -1.37
C PHE A 27 -10.86 -13.01 -0.79
N ASP A 28 -9.91 -12.32 -1.41
CA ASP A 28 -8.52 -12.21 -0.97
C ASP A 28 -8.40 -11.47 0.38
N THR A 29 -7.32 -11.74 1.12
CA THR A 29 -6.97 -11.09 2.39
C THR A 29 -7.03 -9.58 2.28
N ASN A 30 -6.47 -8.99 1.22
CA ASN A 30 -6.43 -7.53 1.04
C ASN A 30 -7.81 -6.93 0.83
N VAL A 31 -8.75 -7.68 0.25
CA VAL A 31 -10.15 -7.21 0.09
C VAL A 31 -10.80 -7.10 1.47
N LEU A 32 -10.60 -8.09 2.33
CA LEU A 32 -11.14 -8.09 3.69
C LEU A 32 -10.48 -7.02 4.57
N LEU A 33 -9.15 -6.86 4.50
CA LEU A 33 -8.42 -5.84 5.25
C LEU A 33 -8.79 -4.41 4.83
N ASN A 34 -9.13 -4.19 3.56
CA ASN A 34 -9.52 -2.85 3.10
C ASN A 34 -10.85 -2.37 3.69
N LEU A 35 -11.69 -3.25 4.27
CA LEU A 35 -12.91 -2.84 4.97
C LEU A 35 -12.64 -1.87 6.13
N TYR A 36 -11.48 -1.96 6.78
CA TYR A 36 -11.04 -1.02 7.82
C TYR A 36 -10.68 0.36 7.26
N ARG A 37 -10.31 0.44 5.97
CA ARG A 37 -9.81 1.65 5.31
C ARG A 37 -10.90 2.42 4.56
N TYR A 38 -12.03 1.76 4.28
CA TYR A 38 -13.15 2.37 3.56
C TYR A 38 -14.04 3.23 4.48
N SER A 39 -14.73 4.19 3.86
CA SER A 39 -15.82 4.94 4.45
C SER A 39 -16.92 4.01 4.95
N ALA A 40 -17.70 4.46 5.94
CA ALA A 40 -18.78 3.64 6.50
C ALA A 40 -19.82 3.24 5.44
N LYS A 41 -20.09 4.11 4.47
CA LYS A 41 -21.02 3.82 3.37
C LYS A 41 -20.50 2.67 2.51
N THR A 42 -19.25 2.76 2.02
CA THR A 42 -18.64 1.73 1.18
C THR A 42 -18.50 0.41 1.93
N ARG A 43 -17.98 0.44 3.16
CA ARG A 43 -17.88 -0.75 4.02
C ARG A 43 -19.24 -1.44 4.19
N LYS A 44 -20.29 -0.69 4.53
CA LYS A 44 -21.64 -1.25 4.71
C LYS A 44 -22.17 -1.91 3.44
N SER A 45 -22.00 -1.27 2.28
CA SER A 45 -22.42 -1.83 0.99
C SER A 45 -21.66 -3.10 0.62
N LEU A 46 -20.35 -3.15 0.88
CA LEU A 46 -19.53 -4.32 0.59
C LEU A 46 -19.86 -5.50 1.51
N LEU A 47 -20.02 -5.26 2.82
CA LEU A 47 -20.46 -6.28 3.76
C LEU A 47 -21.83 -6.86 3.38
N ALA A 48 -22.77 -6.00 2.97
CA ALA A 48 -24.07 -6.46 2.48
C ALA A 48 -23.95 -7.29 1.19
N ALA A 49 -23.04 -6.93 0.29
CA ALA A 49 -22.78 -7.72 -0.90
C ALA A 49 -22.18 -9.09 -0.57
N PHE A 50 -21.25 -9.16 0.39
CA PHE A 50 -20.66 -10.43 0.84
C PHE A 50 -21.71 -11.32 1.51
N GLU A 51 -22.57 -10.75 2.37
CA GLU A 51 -23.69 -11.45 3.01
C GLU A 51 -24.67 -12.02 1.96
N ASN A 52 -24.94 -11.31 0.87
CA ASN A 52 -25.80 -11.82 -0.21
C ASN A 52 -25.22 -13.05 -0.92
N PHE A 53 -23.90 -13.28 -0.80
CA PHE A 53 -23.26 -14.48 -1.31
C PHE A 53 -23.02 -15.54 -0.23
N LYS A 54 -23.52 -15.40 1.01
CA LYS A 54 -23.14 -16.30 2.12
C LYS A 54 -23.24 -17.79 1.80
N ASP A 55 -24.18 -18.24 0.99
CA ASP A 55 -24.31 -19.67 0.63
C ASP A 55 -23.31 -20.12 -0.46
N ARG A 56 -22.57 -19.17 -1.03
CA ARG A 56 -21.61 -19.33 -2.11
C ARG A 56 -20.34 -18.52 -1.85
N VAL A 57 -20.00 -18.22 -0.60
CA VAL A 57 -18.68 -17.70 -0.23
C VAL A 57 -17.88 -18.79 0.44
N TRP A 58 -16.58 -18.77 0.20
CA TRP A 58 -15.61 -19.60 0.90
C TRP A 58 -14.25 -18.91 0.87
N ILE A 59 -13.45 -19.05 1.91
CA ILE A 59 -12.06 -18.55 1.91
C ILE A 59 -11.07 -19.64 2.30
N PRO A 60 -9.89 -19.68 1.67
CA PRO A 60 -8.77 -20.50 2.14
C PRO A 60 -8.42 -20.22 3.60
N TYR A 61 -7.95 -21.24 4.32
CA TYR A 61 -7.43 -21.05 5.68
C TYR A 61 -6.34 -19.97 5.72
N GLN A 62 -5.47 -19.94 4.70
CA GLN A 62 -4.40 -18.95 4.60
C GLN A 62 -4.93 -17.52 4.54
N VAL A 63 -6.07 -17.29 3.85
CA VAL A 63 -6.71 -15.96 3.81
C VAL A 63 -7.21 -15.57 5.20
N ALA A 64 -7.93 -16.47 5.89
CA ALA A 64 -8.42 -16.23 7.24
C ALA A 64 -7.27 -15.97 8.22
N TYR A 65 -6.21 -16.77 8.12
CA TYR A 65 -5.00 -16.65 8.93
C TYR A 65 -4.30 -15.29 8.74
N GLU A 66 -4.06 -14.89 7.50
CA GLU A 66 -3.43 -13.61 7.21
C GLU A 66 -4.30 -12.43 7.63
N TYR A 67 -5.61 -12.53 7.43
CA TYR A 67 -6.55 -11.51 7.89
C TYR A 67 -6.45 -11.33 9.40
N MET A 68 -6.51 -12.42 10.17
CA MET A 68 -6.43 -12.36 11.64
C MET A 68 -5.08 -11.81 12.13
N ARG A 69 -3.97 -12.20 11.49
CA ARG A 69 -2.62 -11.66 11.78
C ARG A 69 -2.52 -10.16 11.52
N LYS A 70 -3.03 -9.69 10.37
CA LYS A 70 -2.77 -8.34 9.85
C LYS A 70 -3.82 -7.30 10.28
N ARG A 71 -5.03 -7.70 10.69
CA ARG A 71 -6.12 -6.75 10.98
C ARG A 71 -5.75 -5.68 12.00
N CYS A 72 -5.07 -6.04 13.10
CA CYS A 72 -4.70 -5.09 14.15
C CYS A 72 -3.77 -4.01 13.61
N GLU A 73 -2.76 -4.41 12.83
CA GLU A 73 -1.85 -3.49 12.16
C GLU A 73 -2.63 -2.52 11.27
N VAL A 74 -3.54 -3.04 10.43
CA VAL A 74 -4.33 -2.20 9.52
C VAL A 74 -5.28 -1.24 10.26
N ILE A 75 -5.88 -1.66 11.37
CA ILE A 75 -6.70 -0.80 12.24
C ILE A 75 -5.85 0.37 12.74
N TYR A 76 -4.72 0.09 13.37
CA TYR A 76 -3.86 1.13 13.95
C TYR A 76 -3.19 2.01 12.88
N GLU A 77 -2.83 1.46 11.72
CA GLU A 77 -2.39 2.26 10.56
C GLU A 77 -3.47 3.27 10.15
N THR A 78 -4.73 2.85 10.13
CA THR A 78 -5.86 3.71 9.73
C THR A 78 -6.08 4.83 10.75
N VAL A 79 -6.04 4.50 12.05
CA VAL A 79 -6.10 5.50 13.15
C VAL A 79 -4.94 6.50 13.05
N GLN A 80 -3.72 6.01 12.84
CA GLN A 80 -2.53 6.85 12.73
C GLN A 80 -2.59 7.81 11.54
N ARG A 81 -3.21 7.43 10.41
CA ARG A 81 -3.40 8.35 9.27
C ARG A 81 -4.22 9.58 9.65
N TYR A 82 -5.25 9.40 10.47
CA TYR A 82 -6.06 10.49 10.99
C TYR A 82 -5.29 11.40 11.94
N GLU A 83 -4.47 10.84 12.82
CA GLU A 83 -3.60 11.64 13.72
C GLU A 83 -2.50 12.38 12.96
N GLN A 84 -1.92 11.74 11.95
CA GLN A 84 -0.93 12.37 11.09
C GLN A 84 -1.54 13.53 10.31
N PHE A 85 -2.74 13.35 9.76
CA PHE A 85 -3.44 14.42 9.06
C PHE A 85 -3.83 15.59 9.99
N LYS A 86 -4.17 15.29 11.25
CA LYS A 86 -4.38 16.32 12.28
C LYS A 86 -3.12 17.18 12.48
N LYS A 87 -1.94 16.55 12.59
CA LYS A 87 -0.65 17.27 12.67
C LYS A 87 -0.35 18.08 11.41
N GLU A 88 -0.71 17.57 10.23
CA GLU A 88 -0.55 18.30 8.98
C GLU A 88 -1.45 19.55 8.92
N MET A 89 -2.69 19.48 9.44
CA MET A 89 -3.56 20.65 9.60
C MET A 89 -2.95 21.68 10.57
N GLU A 90 -2.41 21.23 11.70
CA GLU A 90 -1.70 22.10 12.64
C GLU A 90 -0.52 22.81 11.97
N ASN A 91 0.34 22.06 11.28
CA ASN A 91 1.49 22.60 10.55
C ASN A 91 1.06 23.58 9.46
N PHE A 92 -0.01 23.28 8.71
CA PHE A 92 -0.56 24.18 7.71
C PHE A 92 -0.99 25.51 8.32
N THR A 93 -1.74 25.48 9.43
CA THR A 93 -2.20 26.70 10.10
C THR A 93 -1.04 27.50 10.71
N ASN A 94 -0.05 26.84 11.30
CA ASN A 94 1.14 27.51 11.83
C ASN A 94 1.96 28.17 10.71
N LYS A 95 2.09 27.53 9.55
CA LYS A 95 2.74 28.10 8.38
C LYS A 95 2.00 29.32 7.83
N ALA A 96 0.67 29.30 7.86
CA ALA A 96 -0.14 30.46 7.47
C ALA A 96 0.12 31.65 8.41
N VAL A 97 0.18 31.41 9.72
CA VAL A 97 0.53 32.43 10.73
C VAL A 97 1.90 33.05 10.43
N GLU A 98 2.92 32.23 10.22
CA GLU A 98 4.28 32.70 9.92
C GLU A 98 4.36 33.50 8.61
N THR A 99 3.78 32.95 7.53
CA THR A 99 3.88 33.53 6.18
C THR A 99 3.16 34.87 6.07
N LEU A 100 1.98 34.95 6.67
CA LEU A 100 1.12 36.14 6.63
C LEU A 100 1.41 37.11 7.78
N ARG A 101 2.38 36.79 8.66
CA ARG A 101 2.76 37.57 9.85
C ARG A 101 1.56 37.84 10.77
N LEU A 102 0.70 36.83 10.92
CA LEU A 102 -0.42 36.84 11.85
C LEU A 102 0.07 36.44 13.25
N THR A 103 -0.82 36.56 14.22
CA THR A 103 -0.70 36.06 15.59
C THR A 103 -1.58 34.83 15.78
N SER A 104 -1.20 33.95 16.70
CA SER A 104 -2.03 32.79 17.08
C SER A 104 -3.36 33.19 17.74
N SER A 105 -3.47 34.44 18.20
CA SER A 105 -4.67 35.06 18.75
C SER A 105 -5.61 35.67 17.71
N ASP A 106 -5.21 35.73 16.43
CA ASP A 106 -6.10 36.24 15.38
C ASP A 106 -7.34 35.36 15.25
N GLU A 107 -8.51 36.01 15.27
CA GLU A 107 -9.81 35.35 15.28
C GLU A 107 -10.02 34.52 14.01
N GLU A 108 -9.59 35.02 12.85
CA GLU A 108 -9.67 34.33 11.56
C GLU A 108 -8.87 33.01 11.56
N VAL A 109 -7.66 33.00 12.15
CA VAL A 109 -6.82 31.79 12.26
C VAL A 109 -7.45 30.80 13.22
N SER A 110 -7.98 31.29 14.33
CA SER A 110 -8.67 30.48 15.34
C SER A 110 -9.93 29.83 14.76
N GLU A 111 -10.70 30.58 13.98
CA GLU A 111 -11.88 30.07 13.29
C GLU A 111 -11.53 29.02 12.23
N LEU A 112 -10.50 29.25 11.43
CA LEU A 112 -9.99 28.26 10.47
C LEU A 112 -9.57 26.96 11.17
N LYS A 113 -8.78 27.06 12.26
CA LYS A 113 -8.39 25.89 13.08
C LYS A 113 -9.61 25.13 13.57
N ARG A 114 -10.57 25.84 14.17
CA ARG A 114 -11.82 25.26 14.68
C ARG A 114 -12.60 24.54 13.58
N TYR A 115 -12.72 25.14 12.41
CA TYR A 115 -13.42 24.53 11.27
C TYR A 115 -12.73 23.24 10.81
N LEU A 116 -11.40 23.27 10.62
CA LEU A 116 -10.63 22.12 10.17
C LEU A 116 -10.73 20.93 11.16
N PHE A 117 -10.54 21.18 12.46
CA PHE A 117 -10.63 20.12 13.46
C PHE A 117 -12.05 19.58 13.60
N LYS A 118 -13.07 20.46 13.63
CA LYS A 118 -14.47 20.02 13.69
C LYS A 118 -14.83 19.14 12.48
N TRP A 119 -14.36 19.52 11.29
CA TRP A 119 -14.55 18.70 10.09
C TRP A 119 -13.84 17.34 10.20
N LEU A 120 -12.61 17.34 10.73
CA LEU A 120 -11.83 16.11 10.91
C LEU A 120 -12.51 15.16 11.90
N ASP A 121 -12.95 15.67 13.04
CA ASP A 121 -13.64 14.89 14.08
C ASP A 121 -14.96 14.32 13.52
N SER A 122 -15.75 15.15 12.83
CA SER A 122 -16.98 14.69 12.16
C SER A 122 -16.72 13.62 11.09
N ASN A 123 -15.55 13.67 10.44
CA ASN A 123 -15.15 12.66 9.46
C ASN A 123 -14.73 11.35 10.15
N LYS A 124 -13.97 11.43 11.26
CA LYS A 124 -13.59 10.28 12.08
C LYS A 124 -14.84 9.57 12.58
N ASP A 125 -15.74 10.28 13.25
CA ASP A 125 -16.98 9.72 13.82
C ASP A 125 -17.83 8.99 12.78
N ARG A 126 -17.82 9.47 11.53
CA ARG A 126 -18.58 8.86 10.44
C ARG A 126 -17.91 7.63 9.84
N ASN A 127 -16.60 7.65 9.66
CA ASN A 127 -15.91 6.70 8.77
C ASN A 127 -15.00 5.71 9.49
N LEU A 128 -14.40 6.13 10.61
CA LEU A 128 -13.48 5.33 11.40
C LEU A 128 -14.27 4.51 12.43
N LEU A 129 -14.79 3.36 12.00
CA LEU A 129 -15.64 2.52 12.84
C LEU A 129 -14.86 1.80 13.94
N VAL A 130 -13.66 1.30 13.61
CA VAL A 130 -12.83 0.52 14.54
C VAL A 130 -11.60 1.35 14.89
N VAL A 131 -11.49 1.73 16.17
CA VAL A 131 -10.37 2.50 16.73
C VAL A 131 -9.46 1.66 17.62
N ASN A 132 -10.00 0.57 18.18
CA ASN A 132 -9.29 -0.42 18.99
C ASN A 132 -9.65 -1.82 18.47
N ALA A 133 -8.70 -2.74 18.47
CA ALA A 133 -8.89 -4.12 18.08
C ALA A 133 -9.78 -4.93 19.04
N ASP A 134 -10.04 -4.44 20.25
CA ASP A 134 -10.93 -5.09 21.23
C ASP A 134 -12.42 -4.89 20.88
N GLU A 135 -12.76 -3.81 20.16
CA GLU A 135 -14.12 -3.44 19.76
C GLU A 135 -14.20 -3.45 18.22
N ASP A 136 -14.18 -4.65 17.64
CA ASP A 136 -14.06 -4.86 16.20
C ASP A 136 -15.36 -5.35 15.57
N GLU A 137 -16.27 -4.42 15.31
CA GLU A 137 -17.54 -4.71 14.63
C GLU A 137 -17.36 -5.29 13.22
N ILE A 138 -16.22 -5.03 12.57
CA ILE A 138 -15.91 -5.55 11.23
C ILE A 138 -15.58 -7.03 11.33
N LEU A 139 -14.76 -7.42 12.31
CA LEU A 139 -14.44 -8.81 12.60
C LEU A 139 -15.71 -9.62 12.87
N ASP A 140 -16.63 -9.13 13.70
CA ASP A 140 -17.87 -9.86 14.00
C ASP A 140 -18.69 -10.18 12.75
N LYS A 141 -18.78 -9.22 11.82
CA LYS A 141 -19.46 -9.43 10.53
C LYS A 141 -18.74 -10.44 9.66
N ILE A 142 -17.40 -10.36 9.58
CA ILE A 142 -16.59 -11.31 8.80
C ILE A 142 -16.72 -12.73 9.37
N LEU A 143 -16.61 -12.89 10.69
CA LEU A 143 -16.78 -14.18 11.36
C LEU A 143 -18.17 -14.76 11.06
N THR A 144 -19.22 -13.94 11.09
CA THR A 144 -20.59 -14.39 10.77
C THR A 144 -20.73 -14.82 9.30
N ILE A 145 -20.23 -14.02 8.36
CA ILE A 145 -20.34 -14.29 6.91
C ILE A 145 -19.62 -15.58 6.53
N PHE A 146 -18.44 -15.82 7.10
CA PHE A 146 -17.57 -16.95 6.76
C PHE A 146 -17.64 -18.12 7.76
N ASP A 147 -18.59 -18.09 8.71
CA ASP A 147 -18.77 -19.18 9.66
C ASP A 147 -19.02 -20.50 8.93
N GLY A 148 -18.27 -21.55 9.26
CA GLY A 148 -18.29 -22.85 8.57
C GLY A 148 -17.84 -22.83 7.10
N ARG A 149 -17.29 -21.72 6.60
CA ARG A 149 -16.92 -21.51 5.18
C ARG A 149 -15.45 -21.13 4.99
N VAL A 150 -14.61 -21.68 5.86
CA VAL A 150 -13.16 -21.54 5.80
C VAL A 150 -12.54 -22.90 5.48
N GLY A 151 -11.54 -22.92 4.62
CA GLY A 151 -10.76 -24.13 4.33
C GLY A 151 -10.11 -24.72 5.58
N SER A 152 -9.76 -26.00 5.53
CA SER A 152 -8.99 -26.64 6.58
C SER A 152 -7.55 -26.09 6.61
N GLN A 153 -6.96 -26.11 7.80
CA GLN A 153 -5.53 -25.86 7.95
C GLN A 153 -4.74 -26.93 7.20
N ILE A 154 -3.72 -26.51 6.47
CA ILE A 154 -2.78 -27.41 5.79
C ILE A 154 -1.86 -28.03 6.83
N ASP A 155 -1.65 -29.35 6.76
CA ASP A 155 -0.70 -30.02 7.64
C ASP A 155 0.75 -29.71 7.26
N ASP A 156 1.69 -29.91 8.18
CA ASP A 156 3.09 -29.54 7.97
C ASP A 156 3.73 -30.26 6.77
N LYS A 157 3.24 -31.46 6.41
CA LYS A 157 3.78 -32.22 5.28
C LYS A 157 3.32 -31.62 3.95
N GLU A 158 2.02 -31.35 3.82
CA GLU A 158 1.45 -30.68 2.64
C GLU A 158 2.03 -29.27 2.50
N LEU A 159 2.21 -28.54 3.60
CA LEU A 159 2.84 -27.22 3.60
C LEU A 159 4.29 -27.27 3.10
N ASN A 160 5.11 -28.21 3.58
CA ASN A 160 6.49 -28.36 3.13
C ASN A 160 6.57 -28.75 1.64
N ALA A 161 5.67 -29.63 1.17
CA ALA A 161 5.59 -29.98 -0.24
C ALA A 161 5.24 -28.76 -1.12
N ILE A 162 4.31 -27.91 -0.68
CA ILE A 162 3.96 -26.66 -1.39
C ILE A 162 5.16 -25.70 -1.41
N LYS A 163 5.94 -25.61 -0.33
CA LYS A 163 7.14 -24.76 -0.28
C LYS A 163 8.22 -25.24 -1.25
N GLU A 164 8.50 -26.53 -1.29
CA GLU A 164 9.43 -27.14 -2.24
C GLU A 164 9.00 -26.91 -3.70
N GLU A 165 7.71 -27.12 -4.00
CA GLU A 165 7.13 -26.81 -5.31
C GLU A 165 7.28 -25.30 -5.64
N GLY A 166 6.99 -24.45 -4.66
CA GLY A 166 7.08 -23.00 -4.79
C GLY A 166 8.49 -22.50 -5.11
N GLU A 167 9.52 -23.11 -4.53
CA GLU A 167 10.90 -22.78 -4.86
C GLU A 167 11.21 -23.00 -6.34
N GLU A 168 10.79 -24.12 -6.89
CA GLU A 168 11.02 -24.42 -8.29
C GLU A 168 10.16 -23.56 -9.21
N ARG A 169 8.87 -23.38 -8.87
CA ARG A 169 7.96 -22.49 -9.62
C ARG A 169 8.50 -21.07 -9.68
N TYR A 170 9.04 -20.54 -8.59
CA TYR A 170 9.51 -19.15 -8.54
C TYR A 170 10.83 -18.96 -9.31
N LYS A 171 11.72 -19.97 -9.34
CA LYS A 171 12.90 -19.96 -10.21
C LYS A 171 12.50 -19.89 -11.69
N GLN A 172 11.44 -20.60 -12.05
CA GLN A 172 10.90 -20.65 -13.41
C GLN A 172 9.89 -19.53 -13.72
N SER A 173 9.63 -18.62 -12.77
CA SER A 173 8.61 -17.55 -12.88
C SER A 173 7.19 -18.06 -13.20
N ILE A 174 6.85 -19.24 -12.68
CA ILE A 174 5.52 -19.83 -12.78
C ILE A 174 4.62 -19.20 -11.71
N PRO A 175 3.42 -18.71 -12.06
CA PRO A 175 2.49 -18.08 -11.11
C PRO A 175 1.76 -19.08 -10.20
N PRO A 176 1.10 -18.61 -9.13
CA PRO A 176 1.16 -17.25 -8.56
C PRO A 176 2.26 -17.11 -7.49
N GLY A 177 2.63 -15.87 -7.16
CA GLY A 177 3.53 -15.54 -6.04
C GLY A 177 5.01 -15.34 -6.38
N PHE A 178 5.45 -15.57 -7.63
CA PHE A 178 6.87 -15.39 -7.99
C PHE A 178 7.35 -13.92 -7.91
N LYS A 179 6.41 -12.96 -7.79
CA LYS A 179 6.69 -11.54 -7.58
C LYS A 179 6.74 -11.14 -6.10
N ASP A 180 6.52 -12.08 -5.18
CA ASP A 180 6.64 -11.81 -3.76
C ASP A 180 8.07 -11.58 -3.32
N ASP A 181 8.22 -10.85 -2.22
CA ASP A 181 9.49 -10.27 -1.82
C ASP A 181 10.46 -11.37 -1.38
N LYS A 182 11.44 -11.68 -2.24
CA LYS A 182 12.43 -12.75 -2.06
C LYS A 182 13.26 -12.60 -0.77
N LYS A 183 13.20 -11.44 -0.11
CA LYS A 183 13.89 -11.13 1.15
C LYS A 183 13.22 -11.73 2.41
N LYS A 184 12.03 -12.34 2.30
CA LYS A 184 11.37 -13.01 3.44
C LYS A 184 11.80 -14.45 3.68
N LYS A 185 12.76 -14.99 2.92
CA LYS A 185 13.21 -16.40 2.98
C LYS A 185 13.88 -16.86 4.29
N ASN A 186 14.04 -15.99 5.30
CA ASN A 186 14.81 -16.29 6.53
C ASN A 186 14.16 -15.74 7.82
N SER A 187 12.86 -15.46 7.82
CA SER A 187 12.13 -15.15 9.07
C SER A 187 11.38 -16.41 9.55
N GLU A 188 11.14 -16.57 10.84
CA GLU A 188 10.29 -17.63 11.44
C GLU A 188 8.83 -17.68 10.86
N ASP A 189 8.53 -16.84 9.88
CA ASP A 189 7.25 -16.61 9.21
C ASP A 189 7.33 -16.92 7.69
N ASP A 190 7.98 -18.03 7.31
CA ASP A 190 8.15 -18.50 5.92
C ASP A 190 6.84 -18.66 5.13
N ASN A 191 5.69 -18.74 5.81
CA ASN A 191 4.38 -18.80 5.17
C ASN A 191 4.06 -17.52 4.39
N ASN A 192 4.70 -16.38 4.71
CA ASN A 192 4.52 -15.14 3.96
C ASN A 192 5.18 -15.15 2.57
N ALA A 193 6.21 -15.97 2.35
CA ALA A 193 6.91 -16.01 1.05
C ALA A 193 6.13 -16.82 -0.01
N TYR A 194 5.30 -17.76 0.44
CA TYR A 194 4.50 -18.65 -0.42
C TYR A 194 2.99 -18.46 -0.23
N GLY A 195 2.55 -17.39 0.45
CA GLY A 195 1.15 -17.15 0.78
C GLY A 195 0.23 -17.21 -0.44
N ASP A 196 0.60 -16.53 -1.54
CA ASP A 196 -0.15 -16.55 -2.80
C ASP A 196 -0.27 -17.98 -3.38
N LEU A 197 0.78 -18.79 -3.30
CA LEU A 197 0.78 -20.18 -3.77
C LEU A 197 -0.08 -21.09 -2.87
N ILE A 198 0.01 -20.91 -1.55
CA ILE A 198 -0.79 -21.65 -0.58
C ILE A 198 -2.28 -21.38 -0.82
N ILE A 199 -2.67 -20.11 -0.95
CA ILE A 199 -4.04 -19.69 -1.29
C ILE A 199 -4.50 -20.39 -2.58
N TRP A 200 -3.67 -20.38 -3.62
CA TRP A 200 -3.97 -21.00 -4.90
C TRP A 200 -4.21 -22.52 -4.80
N LYS A 201 -3.33 -23.24 -4.10
CA LYS A 201 -3.48 -24.69 -3.90
C LYS A 201 -4.73 -25.03 -3.09
N GLN A 202 -5.06 -24.25 -2.06
CA GLN A 202 -6.32 -24.43 -1.32
C GLN A 202 -7.56 -24.19 -2.20
N ILE A 203 -7.54 -23.18 -3.06
CA ILE A 203 -8.62 -22.90 -4.02
C ILE A 203 -8.83 -24.08 -4.97
N ILE A 204 -7.75 -24.62 -5.55
CA ILE A 204 -7.83 -25.77 -6.46
C ILE A 204 -8.38 -27.00 -5.73
N LYS A 205 -7.86 -27.30 -4.53
CA LYS A 205 -8.31 -28.43 -3.71
C LYS A 205 -9.81 -28.35 -3.43
N TYR A 206 -10.29 -27.20 -2.95
CA TYR A 206 -11.71 -26.99 -2.67
C TYR A 206 -12.59 -27.13 -3.91
N ALA A 207 -12.19 -26.52 -5.03
CA ALA A 207 -12.92 -26.59 -6.29
C ALA A 207 -13.01 -28.03 -6.83
N LYS A 208 -11.94 -28.81 -6.69
CA LYS A 208 -11.87 -30.21 -7.10
C LYS A 208 -12.76 -31.10 -6.24
N GLU A 209 -12.70 -30.94 -4.92
CA GLU A 209 -13.48 -31.75 -3.97
C GLU A 209 -14.99 -31.51 -4.10
N ASN A 210 -15.40 -30.27 -4.40
CA ASN A 210 -16.81 -29.88 -4.47
C ASN A 210 -17.36 -29.83 -5.91
N GLY A 211 -16.49 -29.93 -6.93
CA GLY A 211 -16.90 -29.83 -8.33
C GLY A 211 -17.51 -28.48 -8.69
N VAL A 212 -16.96 -27.39 -8.14
CA VAL A 212 -17.49 -26.03 -8.31
C VAL A 212 -16.52 -25.10 -9.04
N GLY A 213 -17.07 -24.20 -9.85
CA GLY A 213 -16.31 -23.07 -10.38
C GLY A 213 -15.99 -22.04 -9.32
N ILE A 214 -14.92 -21.26 -9.54
CA ILE A 214 -14.43 -20.26 -8.59
C ILE A 214 -14.38 -18.87 -9.23
N VAL A 215 -14.86 -17.88 -8.48
CA VAL A 215 -14.63 -16.47 -8.74
C VAL A 215 -13.74 -15.92 -7.63
N TYR A 216 -12.50 -15.61 -7.97
CA TYR A 216 -11.54 -15.02 -7.02
C TYR A 216 -11.53 -13.49 -7.13
N VAL A 217 -11.77 -12.80 -6.02
CA VAL A 217 -11.83 -11.34 -5.96
C VAL A 217 -10.63 -10.84 -5.19
N THR A 218 -9.78 -10.04 -5.85
CA THR A 218 -8.57 -9.48 -5.24
C THR A 218 -8.45 -7.99 -5.56
N HIS A 219 -7.86 -7.24 -4.63
CA HIS A 219 -7.49 -5.85 -4.84
C HIS A 219 -6.10 -5.72 -5.49
N ASP A 220 -5.33 -6.81 -5.57
CA ASP A 220 -4.02 -6.78 -6.18
C ASP A 220 -4.09 -6.92 -7.70
N GLN A 221 -3.18 -6.22 -8.39
CA GLN A 221 -3.02 -6.23 -9.84
C GLN A 221 -1.60 -6.65 -10.22
N LYS A 222 -1.01 -7.56 -9.44
CA LYS A 222 0.30 -8.14 -9.77
C LYS A 222 0.21 -8.96 -11.07
N GLU A 223 1.27 -8.90 -11.86
CA GLU A 223 1.33 -9.58 -13.16
C GLU A 223 1.45 -11.11 -13.07
N ASP A 224 1.69 -11.68 -11.88
CA ASP A 224 1.67 -13.13 -11.65
C ASP A 224 0.25 -13.66 -11.47
N TRP A 225 -0.72 -12.82 -11.13
CA TRP A 225 -2.14 -13.19 -11.13
C TRP A 225 -2.87 -12.78 -12.41
N TRP A 226 -2.50 -11.63 -12.98
CA TRP A 226 -3.21 -11.01 -14.09
C TRP A 226 -2.44 -11.05 -15.41
N ASN A 227 -3.16 -11.32 -16.50
CA ASN A 227 -2.65 -11.13 -17.86
C ASN A 227 -2.79 -9.64 -18.24
N ILE A 228 -1.68 -8.91 -18.19
CA ILE A 228 -1.63 -7.47 -18.48
C ILE A 228 -0.91 -7.24 -19.80
N THR A 229 -1.60 -6.69 -20.79
CA THR A 229 -1.04 -6.35 -22.11
C THR A 229 -1.12 -4.86 -22.37
N LYS A 230 0.02 -4.21 -22.62
CA LYS A 230 0.12 -2.76 -22.88
C LYS A 230 -0.64 -1.90 -21.84
N GLY A 231 -0.57 -2.30 -20.57
CA GLY A 231 -1.24 -1.60 -19.46
C GLY A 231 -2.73 -1.87 -19.31
N LYS A 232 -3.31 -2.79 -20.10
CA LYS A 232 -4.70 -3.24 -19.94
C LYS A 232 -4.73 -4.64 -19.34
N THR A 233 -5.49 -4.81 -18.25
CA THR A 233 -5.79 -6.12 -17.66
C THR A 233 -6.83 -6.82 -18.53
N ILE A 234 -6.49 -7.98 -19.08
CA ILE A 234 -7.36 -8.76 -19.96
C ILE A 234 -8.20 -9.76 -19.16
N GLY A 235 -7.58 -10.40 -18.16
CA GLY A 235 -8.19 -11.43 -17.31
C GLY A 235 -7.12 -12.14 -16.47
N PRO A 236 -7.47 -13.28 -15.85
CA PRO A 236 -6.51 -14.13 -15.13
C PRO A 236 -5.34 -14.55 -16.03
N ARG A 237 -4.19 -14.85 -15.43
CA ARG A 237 -3.07 -15.49 -16.14
C ARG A 237 -3.50 -16.78 -16.82
N ILE A 238 -2.94 -17.03 -18.00
CA ILE A 238 -3.28 -18.17 -18.84
C ILE A 238 -2.86 -19.47 -18.15
N GLU A 239 -1.71 -19.44 -17.50
CA GLU A 239 -1.12 -20.51 -16.71
C GLU A 239 -2.06 -20.92 -15.56
N LEU A 240 -2.63 -19.95 -14.85
CA LEU A 240 -3.60 -20.20 -13.77
C LEU A 240 -4.88 -20.83 -14.30
N ARG A 241 -5.41 -20.32 -15.42
CA ARG A 241 -6.60 -20.94 -16.05
C ARG A 241 -6.34 -22.36 -16.50
N LYS A 242 -5.18 -22.60 -17.11
CA LYS A 242 -4.78 -23.93 -17.58
C LYS A 242 -4.64 -24.91 -16.43
N GLU A 243 -3.93 -24.53 -15.37
CA GLU A 243 -3.76 -25.36 -14.16
C GLU A 243 -5.12 -25.67 -13.54
N PHE A 244 -5.96 -24.66 -13.34
CA PHE A 244 -7.28 -24.85 -12.73
C PHE A 244 -8.18 -25.77 -13.55
N ILE A 245 -8.28 -25.57 -14.88
CA ILE A 245 -9.06 -26.44 -15.77
C ILE A 245 -8.51 -27.87 -15.75
N THR A 246 -7.19 -28.03 -15.78
CA THR A 246 -6.54 -29.36 -15.80
C THR A 246 -6.78 -30.13 -14.51
N GLU A 247 -6.70 -29.46 -13.36
CA GLU A 247 -6.80 -30.12 -12.05
C GLU A 247 -8.24 -30.34 -11.56
N THR A 248 -9.17 -29.47 -11.96
CA THR A 248 -10.55 -29.46 -11.44
C THR A 248 -11.61 -29.79 -12.48
N ASN A 249 -11.31 -29.60 -13.77
CA ASN A 249 -12.30 -29.57 -14.86
C ASN A 249 -13.45 -28.55 -14.64
N GLN A 250 -13.21 -27.53 -13.80
CA GLN A 250 -14.14 -26.45 -13.49
C GLN A 250 -13.68 -25.11 -14.10
N GLU A 251 -14.53 -24.10 -13.98
CA GLU A 251 -14.29 -22.75 -14.51
C GLU A 251 -13.74 -21.81 -13.44
N PHE A 252 -12.78 -20.98 -13.84
CA PHE A 252 -12.13 -20.00 -12.96
C PHE A 252 -12.15 -18.62 -13.59
N HIS A 253 -12.52 -17.62 -12.78
CA HIS A 253 -12.41 -16.22 -13.16
C HIS A 253 -11.93 -15.36 -11.99
N MET A 254 -11.40 -14.19 -12.32
CA MET A 254 -10.96 -13.21 -11.34
C MET A 254 -11.61 -11.86 -11.58
N TYR A 255 -11.93 -11.16 -10.50
CA TYR A 255 -12.32 -9.76 -10.54
C TYR A 255 -11.37 -8.92 -9.69
N SER A 256 -11.00 -7.75 -10.22
CA SER A 256 -10.58 -6.64 -9.37
C SER A 256 -11.78 -6.19 -8.53
N MET A 257 -11.53 -5.46 -7.45
CA MET A 257 -12.63 -5.03 -6.59
C MET A 257 -13.62 -4.10 -7.32
N ASP A 258 -13.16 -3.21 -8.20
CA ASP A 258 -14.03 -2.39 -9.05
C ASP A 258 -14.79 -3.22 -10.11
N GLY A 259 -14.15 -4.24 -10.68
CA GLY A 259 -14.77 -5.17 -11.62
C GLY A 259 -15.85 -6.01 -10.96
N PHE A 260 -15.63 -6.43 -9.71
CA PHE A 260 -16.59 -7.13 -8.88
C PHE A 260 -17.81 -6.24 -8.62
N ILE A 261 -17.62 -5.02 -8.14
CA ILE A 261 -18.74 -4.08 -7.86
C ILE A 261 -19.55 -3.80 -9.13
N ASN A 262 -18.87 -3.53 -10.25
CA ASN A 262 -19.55 -3.28 -11.53
C ASN A 262 -20.37 -4.48 -12.02
N THR A 263 -19.85 -5.69 -11.83
CA THR A 263 -20.57 -6.92 -12.20
C THR A 263 -21.72 -7.19 -11.23
N TYR A 264 -21.48 -6.99 -9.94
CA TYR A 264 -22.47 -7.12 -8.88
C TYR A 264 -23.68 -6.21 -9.13
N ASN A 265 -23.46 -4.94 -9.49
CA ASN A 265 -24.52 -3.99 -9.80
C ASN A 265 -25.34 -4.34 -11.06
N LYS A 266 -24.75 -5.08 -11.99
CA LYS A 266 -25.44 -5.56 -13.20
C LYS A 266 -26.26 -6.83 -12.94
N MET A 267 -25.80 -7.65 -12.01
CA MET A 267 -26.33 -9.00 -11.79
C MET A 267 -27.24 -9.11 -10.56
N ASN A 268 -27.30 -8.08 -9.70
CA ASN A 268 -28.09 -8.09 -8.46
C ASN A 268 -28.97 -6.84 -8.34
N GLU A 269 -30.10 -6.97 -7.66
CA GLU A 269 -31.07 -5.89 -7.44
C GLU A 269 -30.53 -4.82 -6.47
N ASN A 270 -29.85 -5.26 -5.41
CA ASN A 270 -29.22 -4.37 -4.43
C ASN A 270 -27.93 -3.78 -5.00
N GLN A 271 -27.97 -2.55 -5.47
CA GLN A 271 -26.81 -1.89 -6.06
C GLN A 271 -25.89 -1.28 -5.01
N ILE A 272 -24.59 -1.47 -5.20
CA ILE A 272 -23.52 -0.75 -4.53
C ILE A 272 -23.39 0.63 -5.20
N ASP A 273 -23.36 1.67 -4.40
CA ASP A 273 -23.27 3.05 -4.89
C ASP A 273 -21.99 3.32 -5.68
N LYS A 274 -22.07 4.16 -6.72
CA LYS A 274 -20.91 4.53 -7.56
C LYS A 274 -19.75 5.15 -6.76
N SER A 275 -20.05 5.87 -5.68
CA SER A 275 -19.03 6.43 -4.78
C SER A 275 -18.12 5.36 -4.17
N ALA A 276 -18.61 4.13 -3.96
CA ALA A 276 -17.79 3.02 -3.50
C ALA A 276 -16.78 2.57 -4.57
N ILE A 277 -17.15 2.60 -5.85
CA ILE A 277 -16.25 2.26 -6.96
C ILE A 277 -15.10 3.28 -7.02
N ASP A 278 -15.42 4.57 -6.91
CA ASP A 278 -14.42 5.64 -6.93
C ASP A 278 -13.46 5.52 -5.74
N GLU A 279 -13.98 5.18 -4.55
CA GLU A 279 -13.18 4.97 -3.35
C GLU A 279 -12.24 3.77 -3.48
N VAL A 280 -12.75 2.64 -3.99
CA VAL A 280 -11.96 1.42 -4.24
C VAL A 280 -10.83 1.70 -5.23
N ILE A 281 -11.13 2.34 -6.36
CA ILE A 281 -10.14 2.73 -7.37
C ILE A 281 -9.13 3.73 -6.78
N GLY A 282 -9.60 4.68 -5.98
CA GLY A 282 -8.76 5.68 -5.30
C GLY A 282 -7.74 5.02 -4.39
N LEU A 283 -8.18 4.07 -3.56
CA LEU A 283 -7.32 3.32 -2.65
C LEU A 283 -6.30 2.46 -3.44
N GLU A 284 -6.72 1.80 -4.51
CA GLU A 284 -5.82 1.02 -5.38
C GLU A 284 -4.71 1.88 -6.00
N LYS A 285 -5.05 3.09 -6.49
CA LYS A 285 -4.08 4.04 -7.05
C LYS A 285 -3.11 4.53 -5.99
N ALA A 286 -3.59 4.83 -4.78
CA ALA A 286 -2.76 5.24 -3.67
C ALA A 286 -1.75 4.13 -3.28
N ASP A 287 -2.20 2.88 -3.18
CA ASP A 287 -1.35 1.74 -2.88
C ASP A 287 -0.31 1.48 -3.98
N LYS A 288 -0.70 1.57 -5.25
CA LYS A 288 0.24 1.49 -6.39
C LYS A 288 1.30 2.59 -6.34
N LYS A 289 0.91 3.83 -6.01
CA LYS A 289 1.83 4.97 -5.87
C LYS A 289 2.80 4.74 -4.71
N ASN A 290 2.30 4.27 -3.57
CA ASN A 290 3.11 3.94 -2.40
C ASN A 290 4.08 2.78 -2.66
N ARG A 291 3.63 1.70 -3.31
CA ARG A 291 4.49 0.58 -3.73
C ARG A 291 5.57 1.03 -4.72
N ARG A 292 5.24 1.90 -5.69
CA ARG A 292 6.23 2.48 -6.62
C ARG A 292 7.23 3.39 -5.91
N TYR A 293 6.77 4.19 -4.95
CA TYR A 293 7.64 5.03 -4.13
C TYR A 293 8.58 4.18 -3.25
N LYS A 294 8.05 3.16 -2.57
CA LYS A 294 8.84 2.17 -1.83
C LYS A 294 9.84 1.47 -2.74
N LYS A 295 9.42 0.86 -3.86
CA LYS A 295 10.35 0.24 -4.83
C LYS A 295 11.41 1.20 -5.38
N ARG A 296 11.05 2.45 -5.65
CA ARG A 296 11.99 3.49 -6.11
C ARG A 296 13.00 3.87 -5.03
N ASN A 297 12.67 3.68 -3.75
CA ASN A 297 13.54 3.95 -2.61
C ASN A 297 14.28 2.70 -2.10
N GLU A 298 13.70 1.51 -2.27
CA GLU A 298 14.23 0.19 -1.90
C GLU A 298 15.16 -0.39 -2.97
N GLY A 299 15.11 0.13 -4.21
CA GLY A 299 16.00 -0.23 -5.32
C GLY A 299 17.20 0.70 -5.55
N ILE A 300 17.42 1.69 -4.68
CA ILE A 300 18.57 2.59 -4.80
C ILE A 300 19.78 1.81 -4.28
N SER A 301 20.70 1.47 -5.19
CA SER A 301 22.00 0.90 -4.82
C SER A 301 22.65 1.78 -3.74
N LEU A 302 23.41 1.17 -2.83
CA LEU A 302 24.13 1.93 -1.81
C LEU A 302 25.04 2.99 -2.46
N SER A 303 25.59 2.72 -3.65
CA SER A 303 26.31 3.69 -4.49
C SER A 303 25.45 4.86 -4.96
N GLU A 304 24.17 4.64 -5.31
CA GLU A 304 23.25 5.71 -5.67
C GLU A 304 22.76 6.52 -4.45
N LYS A 305 22.66 5.88 -3.26
CA LYS A 305 22.37 6.60 -2.00
C LYS A 305 23.52 7.52 -1.63
N ILE A 306 24.75 7.06 -1.81
CA ILE A 306 25.97 7.85 -1.66
C ILE A 306 25.94 9.05 -2.63
N ALA A 307 25.73 8.81 -3.93
CA ALA A 307 25.70 9.87 -4.94
C ALA A 307 24.62 10.95 -4.68
N ARG A 308 23.42 10.56 -4.22
CA ARG A 308 22.36 11.52 -3.85
C ARG A 308 22.68 12.30 -2.60
N THR A 309 23.32 11.66 -1.63
CA THR A 309 23.75 12.33 -0.39
C THR A 309 24.86 13.32 -0.70
N GLU A 310 25.80 12.97 -1.59
CA GLU A 310 26.84 13.86 -2.12
C GLU A 310 26.25 15.07 -2.87
N ASP A 311 25.30 14.87 -3.79
CA ASP A 311 24.59 15.96 -4.48
C ASP A 311 23.82 16.87 -3.50
N THR A 312 23.25 16.31 -2.45
CA THR A 312 22.57 17.08 -1.39
C THR A 312 23.56 17.92 -0.58
N ILE A 313 24.71 17.33 -0.21
CA ILE A 313 25.81 18.00 0.49
C ILE A 313 26.35 19.15 -0.37
N GLU A 314 26.58 18.93 -1.67
CA GLU A 314 27.06 19.97 -2.59
C GLU A 314 26.07 21.15 -2.68
N LYS A 315 24.76 20.87 -2.75
CA LYS A 315 23.73 21.92 -2.75
C LYS A 315 23.70 22.71 -1.45
N ILE A 316 23.89 22.06 -0.30
CA ILE A 316 23.96 22.73 1.01
C ILE A 316 25.22 23.59 1.08
N GLN A 317 26.38 23.05 0.69
CA GLN A 317 27.65 23.76 0.64
C GLN A 317 27.57 25.03 -0.22
N ASN A 318 26.96 24.92 -1.40
CA ASN A 318 26.73 26.07 -2.28
C ASN A 318 25.83 27.15 -1.63
N ARG A 319 24.83 26.77 -0.84
CA ARG A 319 23.98 27.70 -0.09
C ARG A 319 24.70 28.37 1.08
N ILE A 320 25.62 27.67 1.73
CA ILE A 320 26.50 28.21 2.78
C ILE A 320 27.47 29.22 2.15
N LEU A 321 28.12 28.86 1.04
CA LEU A 321 29.07 29.73 0.33
C LEU A 321 28.43 31.05 -0.10
N ARG A 322 27.21 31.01 -0.66
CA ARG A 322 26.46 32.21 -1.04
C ARG A 322 26.19 33.13 0.16
N ARG A 323 25.82 32.56 1.31
CA ARG A 323 25.58 33.34 2.54
C ARG A 323 26.85 33.93 3.10
N ARG A 324 27.97 33.19 3.10
CA ARG A 324 29.29 33.73 3.46
C ARG A 324 29.67 34.91 2.59
N LYS A 325 29.49 34.79 1.28
CA LYS A 325 29.76 35.89 0.34
C LYS A 325 28.90 37.13 0.63
N ILE A 326 27.60 36.95 0.88
CA ILE A 326 26.70 38.06 1.26
C ILE A 326 27.18 38.75 2.54
N MET A 327 27.59 37.97 3.55
CA MET A 327 28.12 38.54 4.80
C MET A 327 29.44 39.28 4.57
N GLU A 328 30.36 38.69 3.79
CA GLU A 328 31.65 39.30 3.46
C GLU A 328 31.48 40.61 2.66
N ASP A 329 30.53 40.66 1.72
CA ASP A 329 30.19 41.87 0.96
C ASP A 329 29.68 42.98 1.89
N ILE A 330 28.87 42.64 2.90
CA ILE A 330 28.37 43.58 3.91
C ILE A 330 29.52 44.07 4.81
N GLU A 331 30.36 43.16 5.30
CA GLU A 331 31.53 43.49 6.13
C GLU A 331 32.52 44.40 5.40
N ASN A 332 32.80 44.09 4.13
CA ASN A 332 33.70 44.88 3.29
C ASN A 332 33.15 46.29 3.01
N LYS A 333 31.83 46.42 2.82
CA LYS A 333 31.20 47.69 2.48
C LYS A 333 31.07 48.63 3.67
N TYR A 334 30.80 48.11 4.86
CA TYR A 334 30.48 48.94 6.01
C TYR A 334 31.55 48.84 7.11
N GLN A 335 31.87 47.64 7.57
CA GLN A 335 32.79 47.46 8.72
C GLN A 335 34.24 47.79 8.38
N LYS A 336 34.75 47.34 7.23
CA LYS A 336 36.15 47.61 6.83
C LYS A 336 36.40 49.04 6.36
N GLN A 337 35.34 49.79 6.05
CA GLN A 337 35.41 51.20 5.64
C GLN A 337 35.12 52.17 6.79
N GLY A 338 34.87 51.65 8.01
CA GLY A 338 34.56 52.47 9.18
C GLY A 338 33.19 53.16 9.11
N ILE A 339 32.27 52.65 8.29
CA ILE A 339 30.93 53.18 8.10
C ILE A 339 29.98 52.47 9.07
N GLU A 340 29.20 53.25 9.83
CA GLU A 340 28.23 52.72 10.76
C GLU A 340 27.14 51.90 10.03
N LEU A 341 26.85 50.69 10.52
CA LEU A 341 25.92 49.77 9.87
C LEU A 341 24.48 50.27 10.02
N PRO A 342 23.74 50.53 8.94
CA PRO A 342 22.32 50.87 9.05
C PRO A 342 21.52 49.72 9.68
N GLU A 343 20.51 50.04 10.49
CA GLU A 343 19.74 49.07 11.29
C GLU A 343 19.08 47.96 10.44
N ASN A 344 18.59 48.30 9.25
CA ASN A 344 18.04 47.34 8.29
C ASN A 344 19.09 46.39 7.70
N ILE A 345 20.34 46.84 7.56
CA ILE A 345 21.47 46.04 7.07
C ILE A 345 22.01 45.15 8.19
N GLN A 346 22.03 45.64 9.43
CA GLN A 346 22.36 44.83 10.61
C GLN A 346 21.38 43.66 10.76
N PHE A 347 20.08 43.92 10.67
CA PHE A 347 19.07 42.86 10.70
C PHE A 347 19.24 41.83 9.56
N GLN A 348 19.57 42.29 8.35
CA GLN A 348 19.86 41.41 7.22
C GLN A 348 21.09 40.53 7.47
N TYR A 349 22.15 41.11 8.04
CA TYR A 349 23.39 40.40 8.39
C TYR A 349 23.11 39.31 9.43
N ASP A 350 22.42 39.64 10.51
CA ASP A 350 22.11 38.72 11.60
C ASP A 350 21.21 37.55 11.15
N ASN A 351 20.19 37.83 10.34
CA ASN A 351 19.32 36.79 9.75
C ASN A 351 20.09 35.88 8.78
N THR A 352 21.01 36.46 8.00
CA THR A 352 21.87 35.69 7.08
C THR A 352 22.82 34.79 7.85
N LYS A 353 23.35 35.26 8.99
CA LYS A 353 24.21 34.51 9.89
C LYS A 353 23.48 33.32 10.52
N VAL A 354 22.29 33.52 11.10
CA VAL A 354 21.48 32.44 11.70
C VAL A 354 21.17 31.35 10.67
N LYS A 355 20.69 31.73 9.48
CA LYS A 355 20.38 30.77 8.41
C LYS A 355 21.61 30.06 7.86
N ARG A 356 22.81 30.65 7.97
CA ARG A 356 24.07 30.00 7.61
C ARG A 356 24.43 28.94 8.65
N GLU A 357 24.29 29.25 9.93
CA GLU A 357 24.57 28.33 11.05
C GLU A 357 23.62 27.12 11.03
N GLU A 358 22.32 27.32 10.77
CA GLU A 358 21.36 26.23 10.55
C GLU A 358 21.76 25.31 9.39
N LEU A 359 22.23 25.89 8.28
CA LEU A 359 22.69 25.12 7.12
C LEU A 359 23.97 24.34 7.42
N GLU A 360 24.87 24.89 8.24
CA GLU A 360 26.09 24.22 8.69
C GLU A 360 25.77 23.02 9.59
N GLU A 361 24.77 23.13 10.47
CA GLU A 361 24.31 21.99 11.29
C GLU A 361 23.72 20.86 10.43
N ILE A 362 22.91 21.21 9.42
CA ILE A 362 22.33 20.23 8.48
C ILE A 362 23.43 19.60 7.62
N TYR A 363 24.43 20.39 7.21
CA TYR A 363 25.59 19.92 6.45
C TYR A 363 26.37 18.84 7.22
N GLU A 364 26.66 19.08 8.50
CA GLU A 364 27.36 18.13 9.37
C GLU A 364 26.59 16.82 9.54
N LYS A 365 25.27 16.89 9.78
CA LYS A 365 24.42 15.68 9.86
C LYS A 365 24.44 14.87 8.57
N LYS A 366 24.47 15.54 7.41
CA LYS A 366 24.52 14.88 6.10
C LYS A 366 25.90 14.27 5.81
N LEU A 367 26.99 14.89 6.27
CA LEU A 367 28.32 14.29 6.22
C LEU A 367 28.43 13.03 7.06
N GLN A 368 27.84 13.03 8.26
CA GLN A 368 27.78 11.83 9.11
C GLN A 368 26.99 10.70 8.43
N GLU A 369 25.83 11.02 7.85
CA GLU A 369 25.04 10.06 7.07
C GLU A 369 25.83 9.49 5.88
N LEU A 370 26.55 10.34 5.14
CA LEU A 370 27.40 9.92 4.01
C LEU A 370 28.51 8.96 4.47
N ASN A 371 29.15 9.25 5.61
CA ASN A 371 30.22 8.41 6.16
C ASN A 371 29.70 7.02 6.55
N VAL A 372 28.54 6.94 7.20
CA VAL A 372 27.89 5.67 7.53
C VAL A 372 27.57 4.89 6.25
N LEU A 373 27.04 5.55 5.22
CA LEU A 373 26.75 4.91 3.93
C LEU A 373 28.01 4.37 3.24
N LYS A 374 29.12 5.12 3.26
CA LYS A 374 30.40 4.70 2.68
C LYS A 374 31.05 3.54 3.44
N GLN A 375 31.00 3.56 4.77
CA GLN A 375 31.45 2.44 5.61
C GLN A 375 30.66 1.17 5.32
N THR A 376 29.32 1.28 5.29
CA THR A 376 28.43 0.17 4.96
C THR A 376 28.75 -0.42 3.57
N LEU A 377 29.12 0.41 2.59
CA LEU A 377 29.50 -0.06 1.25
C LEU A 377 30.79 -0.87 1.29
N SER A 378 31.82 -0.35 1.98
CA SER A 378 33.11 -1.04 2.10
C SER A 378 32.99 -2.39 2.83
N GLU A 379 32.16 -2.48 3.86
CA GLU A 379 31.92 -3.73 4.58
C GLU A 379 31.19 -4.76 3.71
N THR A 380 30.23 -4.30 2.90
CA THR A 380 29.48 -5.17 1.98
C THR A 380 30.35 -5.69 0.84
N GLU A 381 31.33 -4.89 0.36
CA GLU A 381 32.28 -5.31 -0.67
C GLU A 381 33.31 -6.33 -0.15
N ILE A 382 33.75 -6.21 1.11
CA ILE A 382 34.67 -7.16 1.76
C ILE A 382 33.99 -8.53 1.97
N ILE A 383 32.72 -8.54 2.38
CA ILE A 383 31.96 -9.79 2.61
C ILE A 383 31.70 -10.55 1.30
N ASN A 384 31.61 -9.88 0.16
CA ASN A 384 31.40 -10.52 -1.14
C ASN A 384 32.70 -11.05 -1.80
N LEU A 385 33.87 -10.79 -1.19
CA LEU A 385 35.19 -11.23 -1.66
C LEU A 385 35.73 -12.43 -0.85
N LEU A 386 35.05 -12.82 0.23
CA LEU A 386 35.28 -14.03 1.04
C LEU A 386 34.25 -15.09 0.68
#